data_AF-A0ABD0NXJ6-F1
#
_entry.id   AF-A0ABD0NXJ6-F1
#
_cell.length_a   1.000
_cell.length_b   1.000
_cell.length_c   1.000
_cell.angle_alpha   90.00
_cell.angle_beta   90.00
_cell.angle_gamma   90.00
#
_symmetry.space_group_name_H-M   'P 1'
#
loop_
_entity.id
_entity.type
_entity.pdbx_description
1 polymer ?
#
loop_
_entity_poly.entity_id
_entity_poly.type
_entity_poly.pdbx_seq_one_letter_code
_entity_poly.pdbx_strand_id
1 'polypeptide(L)'
;QYSTVFGRVWLSVVFVFRILVFVVAIQQVWSDEQKDFICNTAQPGCNNVCYDKFFPISHIRLWALQIIFVTCPSLMVVAHVKYREMKDEKYTHVHKGKHMYANPGKKRGGL
;
A
#
# COMPACT_ATOMS: atom_id res chain seq x y z
N GLN A 1 6.75 -10.70 17.98
CA GLN A 1 5.91 -11.88 17.76
C GLN A 1 4.52 -11.64 18.39
N TYR A 2 3.65 -10.86 17.75
CA TYR A 2 2.36 -10.47 18.35
C TYR A 2 1.14 -10.78 17.45
N SER A 3 1.30 -11.69 16.49
CA SER A 3 0.20 -12.14 15.62
C SER A 3 0.30 -13.66 15.45
N THR A 4 -0.84 -14.35 15.57
CA THR A 4 -0.96 -15.78 15.31
C THR A 4 -0.37 -16.10 13.94
N VAL A 5 0.34 -17.23 13.81
CA VAL A 5 0.96 -17.63 12.53
C VAL A 5 -0.06 -17.63 11.40
N PHE A 6 -1.30 -18.06 11.72
CA PHE A 6 -2.45 -17.99 10.83
C PHE A 6 -2.77 -16.57 10.32
N GLY A 7 -2.78 -15.57 11.21
CA GLY A 7 -3.05 -14.17 10.83
C GLY A 7 -1.98 -13.60 9.89
N ARG A 8 -0.70 -13.98 10.08
CA ARG A 8 0.39 -13.54 9.20
C ARG A 8 0.29 -14.15 7.81
N VAL A 9 0.00 -15.46 7.74
CA VAL A 9 -0.19 -16.17 6.47
C VAL A 9 -1.41 -15.61 5.74
N TRP A 10 -2.53 -15.45 6.44
CA TRP A 10 -3.76 -14.90 5.87
C TRP A 10 -3.56 -13.47 5.32
N LEU A 11 -2.95 -12.57 6.11
CA LEU A 11 -2.65 -11.21 5.65
C LEU A 11 -1.72 -11.22 4.44
N SER A 12 -0.70 -12.09 4.41
CA SER A 12 0.21 -12.20 3.27
C SER A 12 -0.51 -12.73 2.02
N VAL A 13 -1.38 -13.73 2.16
CA VAL A 13 -2.15 -14.29 1.04
C VAL A 13 -3.12 -13.25 0.47
N VAL A 14 -3.87 -12.56 1.33
CA VAL A 14 -4.81 -11.52 0.91
C VAL A 14 -4.07 -10.36 0.23
N PHE A 15 -2.90 -9.97 0.73
CA PHE A 15 -2.07 -8.92 0.14
C PHE A 15 -1.56 -9.30 -1.26
N VAL A 16 -1.01 -10.51 -1.42
CA VAL A 16 -0.51 -10.98 -2.72
C VAL A 16 -1.65 -11.12 -3.73
N PHE A 17 -2.78 -11.70 -3.32
CA PHE A 17 -3.97 -11.81 -4.16
C PHE A 17 -4.48 -10.43 -4.60
N ARG A 18 -4.55 -9.45 -3.68
CA ARG A 18 -4.94 -8.07 -3.97
C ARG A 18 -4.02 -7.40 -5.00
N ILE A 19 -2.70 -7.60 -4.89
CA ILE A 19 -1.74 -7.06 -5.86
C ILE A 19 -1.90 -7.75 -7.22
N LEU A 20 -2.06 -9.07 -7.26
CA LEU A 20 -2.24 -9.81 -8.52
C LEU A 20 -3.49 -9.35 -9.27
N VAL A 21 -4.64 -9.24 -8.58
CA VAL A 21 -5.88 -8.72 -9.18
C VAL A 21 -5.69 -7.30 -9.72
N PHE A 22 -4.96 -6.45 -8.99
CA PHE A 22 -4.67 -5.09 -9.44
C PHE A 22 -3.79 -5.05 -10.69
N VAL A 23 -2.70 -5.82 -10.73
CA VAL A 23 -1.82 -5.89 -11.92
C VAL A 23 -2.58 -6.36 -13.15
N VAL A 24 -3.42 -7.40 -13.01
CA VAL A 24 -4.26 -7.90 -14.11
C VAL A 24 -5.30 -6.84 -14.54
N ALA A 25 -5.95 -6.19 -13.58
CA ALA A 25 -6.96 -5.16 -13.86
C ALA A 25 -6.38 -3.89 -14.49
N ILE A 26 -5.15 -3.47 -14.11
CA ILE A 26 -4.44 -2.36 -14.75
C ILE A 26 -4.29 -2.60 -16.24
N GLN A 27 -3.91 -3.83 -16.63
CA GLN A 27 -3.62 -4.14 -18.03
C GLN A 27 -4.88 -4.25 -18.89
N GLN A 28 -5.99 -4.77 -18.38
CA GLN A 28 -7.22 -4.93 -19.16
C GLN A 28 -8.22 -3.78 -19.02
N VAL A 29 -8.45 -3.22 -17.83
CA VAL A 29 -9.62 -2.34 -17.59
C VAL A 29 -9.30 -0.86 -17.83
N TRP A 30 -8.04 -0.44 -17.67
CA TRP A 30 -7.69 0.98 -17.76
C TRP A 30 -7.83 1.56 -19.18
N SER A 31 -7.88 0.71 -20.20
CA SER A 31 -8.06 1.14 -21.59
C SER A 31 -9.51 1.12 -22.07
N ASP A 32 -10.41 0.37 -21.42
CA ASP A 32 -11.71 0.04 -22.01
C ASP A 32 -12.87 0.90 -21.47
N GLU A 33 -12.91 1.25 -20.18
CA GLU A 33 -14.04 2.05 -19.61
C GLU A 33 -14.21 3.43 -20.29
N GLN A 34 -13.12 4.07 -20.71
CA GLN A 34 -13.18 5.38 -21.38
C GLN A 34 -13.46 5.26 -22.88
N LYS A 35 -13.13 4.11 -23.50
CA LYS A 35 -13.35 3.86 -24.93
C LYS A 35 -14.78 3.43 -25.24
N ASP A 36 -15.42 2.69 -24.33
CA ASP A 36 -16.80 2.24 -24.48
C ASP A 36 -17.84 3.32 -24.12
N PHE A 37 -17.40 4.48 -23.61
CA PHE A 37 -18.30 5.61 -23.34
C PHE A 37 -18.57 6.40 -24.64
N ILE A 38 -19.80 6.31 -25.15
CA ILE A 38 -20.20 6.95 -26.40
C ILE A 38 -21.19 8.08 -26.12
N CYS A 39 -20.83 9.32 -26.46
CA CYS A 39 -21.77 10.45 -26.54
C CYS A 39 -22.36 10.56 -27.95
N ASN A 40 -23.68 10.72 -28.02
CA ASN A 40 -24.40 10.99 -29.26
C ASN A 40 -24.27 12.47 -29.67
N THR A 41 -23.07 12.88 -30.05
CA THR A 41 -22.76 14.25 -30.49
C THR A 41 -21.56 14.28 -31.41
N ALA A 42 -21.57 15.17 -32.40
CA ALA A 42 -20.43 15.42 -33.29
C ALA A 42 -19.43 16.44 -32.70
N GLN A 43 -19.71 16.98 -31.50
CA GLN A 43 -18.88 18.00 -30.88
C GLN A 43 -17.55 17.40 -30.39
N PRO A 44 -16.39 17.86 -30.89
CA PRO A 44 -15.09 17.37 -30.45
C PRO A 44 -14.88 17.70 -28.96
N GLY A 45 -14.39 16.71 -28.20
CA GLY A 45 -14.11 16.85 -26.76
C GLY A 45 -15.30 16.66 -25.82
N CYS A 46 -16.55 16.56 -26.30
CA CYS A 46 -17.72 16.36 -25.44
C CYS A 46 -17.65 15.04 -24.66
N ASN A 47 -17.13 13.97 -25.28
CA ASN A 47 -16.97 12.67 -24.65
C ASN A 47 -16.07 12.74 -23.40
N ASN A 48 -14.96 13.49 -23.45
CA ASN A 48 -14.06 13.65 -22.31
C ASN A 48 -14.73 14.41 -21.15
N VAL A 49 -15.46 15.49 -21.47
CA VAL A 49 -16.14 16.29 -20.44
C VAL A 49 -17.28 15.51 -19.80
N CYS A 50 -18.08 14.79 -20.59
CA CYS A 50 -19.15 13.95 -20.07
C CYS A 50 -18.62 12.81 -19.22
N TYR A 51 -17.54 12.15 -19.65
CA TYR A 51 -16.91 11.08 -18.87
C TYR A 51 -16.45 11.57 -17.49
N ASP A 52 -15.76 12.71 -17.43
CA ASP A 52 -15.30 13.31 -16.17
C ASP A 52 -16.46 13.76 -15.26
N LYS A 53 -17.56 14.24 -15.86
CA LYS A 53 -18.79 14.64 -15.13
C LYS A 53 -19.54 13.45 -14.51
N PHE A 54 -19.67 12.35 -15.24
CA PHE A 54 -20.41 11.16 -14.77
C PHE A 54 -19.58 10.29 -13.84
N PHE A 55 -18.26 10.20 -14.08
CA PHE A 55 -17.34 9.39 -13.30
C PHE A 55 -16.20 10.22 -12.73
N PRO A 56 -16.49 11.14 -11.77
CA PRO A 56 -15.46 12.01 -11.18
C PRO A 56 -14.34 11.21 -10.49
N ILE A 57 -14.65 10.00 -10.01
CA ILE A 57 -13.66 9.02 -9.55
C ILE A 57 -14.08 7.64 -10.06
N SER A 58 -13.25 7.04 -10.92
CA SER A 58 -13.51 5.69 -11.43
C SER A 58 -13.29 4.62 -10.34
N HIS A 59 -13.93 3.47 -10.52
CA HIS A 59 -13.85 2.36 -9.58
C HIS A 59 -12.40 1.87 -9.39
N ILE A 60 -11.59 1.93 -10.45
CA ILE A 60 -10.14 1.61 -10.42
C ILE A 60 -9.38 2.57 -9.51
N ARG A 61 -9.67 3.88 -9.59
CA ARG A 61 -9.00 4.89 -8.75
C ARG A 61 -9.32 4.68 -7.27
N LEU A 62 -10.57 4.36 -6.94
CA LEU A 62 -10.96 4.01 -5.57
C LEU A 62 -10.28 2.73 -5.09
N TRP A 63 -10.20 1.70 -5.94
CA TRP A 63 -9.50 0.45 -5.62
C TRP A 63 -8.00 0.67 -5.39
N ALA A 64 -7.36 1.50 -6.23
CA ALA A 64 -5.96 1.86 -6.08
C ALA A 64 -5.71 2.59 -4.74
N LEU A 65 -6.56 3.56 -4.39
CA LEU A 65 -6.49 4.26 -3.11
C LEU A 65 -6.67 3.28 -1.93
N GLN A 66 -7.65 2.37 -2.01
CA GLN A 66 -7.88 1.35 -0.98
C GLN A 66 -6.64 0.47 -0.77
N ILE A 67 -5.97 0.06 -1.85
CA ILE A 67 -4.73 -0.72 -1.78
C ILE A 67 -3.61 0.09 -1.14
N ILE A 68 -3.43 1.37 -1.51
CA ILE A 68 -2.44 2.25 -0.88
C ILE A 68 -2.68 2.32 0.63
N PHE A 69 -3.93 2.55 1.07
CA PHE A 69 -4.27 2.62 2.48
C PHE A 69 -4.06 1.30 3.23
N VAL A 70 -4.28 0.15 2.60
CA VAL A 70 -4.06 -1.17 3.23
C VAL A 70 -2.57 -1.56 3.24
N THR A 71 -1.81 -1.18 2.22
CA THR A 71 -0.38 -1.50 2.07
C THR A 71 0.52 -0.61 2.92
N CYS A 72 0.20 0.68 3.02
CA CYS A 72 1.04 1.68 3.67
C CYS A 72 1.33 1.37 5.15
N PRO A 73 0.36 0.93 6.00
CA PRO A 73 0.64 0.51 7.37
C PRO A 73 1.62 -0.67 7.45
N SER A 74 1.50 -1.64 6.55
CA SER A 74 2.38 -2.81 6.51
C SER A 74 3.82 -2.42 6.13
N LEU A 75 3.97 -1.57 5.11
CA LEU A 75 5.27 -1.03 4.70
C LEU A 75 5.90 -0.18 5.81
N MET A 76 5.11 0.64 6.50
CA MET A 76 5.56 1.47 7.61
C MET A 76 6.12 0.62 8.75
N VAL A 77 5.47 -0.50 9.10
CA VAL A 77 5.95 -1.42 10.15
C VAL A 77 7.28 -2.07 9.74
N VAL A 78 7.38 -2.56 8.50
CA VAL A 78 8.62 -3.17 7.99
C VAL A 78 9.76 -2.14 7.97
N ALA A 79 9.49 -0.94 7.48
CA ALA A 79 10.45 0.16 7.48
C ALA A 79 10.90 0.53 8.90
N HIS A 80 9.96 0.60 9.86
CA HIS A 80 10.26 0.90 11.25
C HIS A 80 11.09 -0.20 11.92
N VAL A 81 10.82 -1.48 11.67
CA VAL A 81 11.63 -2.60 12.16
C VAL A 81 13.05 -2.51 11.62
N LYS A 82 13.20 -2.34 10.29
CA LYS A 82 14.51 -2.20 9.65
C LYS A 82 15.28 -0.99 10.16
N TYR A 83 14.60 0.14 10.38
CA TYR A 83 15.19 1.33 11.00
C TYR A 83 15.72 1.05 12.41
N ARG A 84 14.95 0.32 13.23
CA ARG A 84 15.39 -0.06 14.57
C ARG A 84 16.57 -1.03 14.54
N GLU A 85 16.58 -2.02 13.66
CA GLU A 85 17.71 -2.94 13.49
C GLU A 85 19.00 -2.19 13.16
N MET A 86 18.97 -1.30 12.15
CA MET A 86 20.14 -0.49 11.79
C MET A 86 20.64 0.38 12.95
N LYS A 87 19.73 0.92 13.77
CA LYS A 87 20.10 1.71 14.96
C LYS A 87 20.68 0.84 16.07
N ASP A 88 20.20 -0.39 16.21
CA ASP A 88 20.70 -1.38 17.16
C ASP A 88 22.10 -1.85 16.81
N GLU A 89 22.37 -2.16 15.54
CA GLU A 89 23.68 -2.56 15.05
C GLU A 89 24.73 -1.48 15.34
N LYS A 90 24.43 -0.22 15.01
CA LYS A 90 25.29 0.93 15.32
C LYS A 90 25.56 1.04 16.83
N TYR A 91 24.53 0.88 17.66
CA TYR A 91 24.67 0.95 19.11
C TYR A 91 25.54 -0.21 19.65
N THR A 92 25.33 -1.41 19.13
CA THR A 92 26.02 -2.65 19.52
C THR A 92 27.52 -2.58 19.20
N HIS A 93 27.88 -1.99 18.04
CA HIS A 93 29.28 -1.70 17.68
C HIS A 93 29.97 -0.79 18.70
N VAL A 94 29.29 0.26 19.16
CA VAL A 94 29.85 1.22 20.13
C VAL A 94 29.91 0.63 21.55
N HIS A 95 28.93 -0.19 21.94
CA HIS A 95 28.77 -0.70 23.32
C HIS A 95 29.24 -2.15 23.50
N LYS A 96 30.21 -2.61 22.69
CA LYS A 96 30.84 -3.94 22.79
C LYS A 96 29.82 -5.09 22.91
N GLY A 97 28.83 -5.15 22.00
CA GLY A 97 27.87 -6.26 21.95
C GLY A 97 26.59 -6.06 22.77
N LYS A 98 26.39 -4.92 23.44
CA LYS A 98 25.11 -4.62 24.10
C LYS A 98 24.06 -4.17 23.08
N HIS A 99 22.99 -4.95 22.95
CA HIS A 99 21.83 -4.60 22.15
C HIS A 99 20.99 -3.52 22.82
N MET A 100 20.68 -2.45 22.08
CA MET A 100 19.78 -1.41 22.55
C MET A 100 18.40 -2.05 22.73
N TYR A 101 17.75 -2.65 21.73
CA TYR A 101 16.34 -3.05 21.84
C TYR A 101 16.03 -4.36 22.59
N ALA A 102 16.99 -4.92 23.35
CA ALA A 102 16.83 -6.17 24.09
C ALA A 102 15.69 -6.19 25.14
N ASN A 103 15.27 -5.03 25.66
CA ASN A 103 14.19 -4.92 26.65
C ASN A 103 13.04 -4.03 26.12
N PRO A 104 11.96 -4.61 25.55
CA PRO A 104 10.84 -3.87 24.97
C PRO A 104 10.07 -2.98 25.96
N GLY A 105 10.03 -3.37 27.25
CA GLY A 105 9.31 -2.64 28.31
C GLY A 105 10.07 -1.43 28.89
N LYS A 106 11.35 -1.24 28.53
CA LYS A 106 12.13 -0.11 29.01
C LYS A 106 11.76 1.13 28.22
N LYS A 107 10.95 2.03 28.80
CA LYS A 107 10.71 3.36 28.22
C LYS A 107 12.06 4.08 28.07
N ARG A 108 12.41 4.41 26.83
CA ARG A 108 13.59 5.23 26.54
C ARG A 108 13.10 6.61 26.15
N GLY A 109 13.41 7.61 26.97
CA GLY A 109 13.14 9.01 26.66
C GLY A 109 13.80 9.38 25.34
N GLY A 110 13.08 10.13 24.52
CA GLY A 110 13.40 10.32 23.10
C GLY A 110 12.16 10.54 22.22
N LEU A 111 11.11 11.15 22.75
CA LEU A 111 10.76 12.52 22.38
C LEU A 111 11.15 13.43 23.55
#